data_AF-A0A2S8PDK2-F1
#
_entry.id   AF-A0A2S8PDK2-F1
#
_cell.length_a   1.000
_cell.length_b   1.000
_cell.length_c   1.000
_cell.angle_alpha   90.00
_cell.angle_beta   90.00
_cell.angle_gamma   90.00
#
_symmetry.space_group_name_H-M   'P 1'
#
loop_
_entity.id
_entity.type
_entity.pdbx_description
1 polymer ?
#
loop_
_entity_poly.entity_id
_entity_poly.type
_entity_poly.pdbx_seq_one_letter_code
_entity_poly.pdbx_strand_id
1 'polypeptide(L)'
;KRQYDDEDLEWVHFITALRATGMPIVQIQRYVQLYQAGDFTISERKAMMLQHKKDIEHKIADLYRNLDKINYKLALYDVLEAQRNHADIKI
;
A
#
# COMPACT_ATOMS: atom_id res chain seq x y z
N LYS A 1 -29.86 -3.81 18.17
CA LYS A 1 -28.45 -4.26 18.36
C LYS A 1 -27.98 -4.74 16.98
N ARG A 2 -27.03 -4.07 16.32
CA ARG A 2 -26.56 -4.49 14.98
C ARG A 2 -25.76 -5.78 15.15
N GLN A 3 -26.29 -6.91 14.68
CA GLN A 3 -25.51 -8.11 14.46
C GLN A 3 -24.70 -7.82 13.20
N TYR A 4 -23.39 -7.63 13.35
CA TYR A 4 -22.48 -7.66 12.22
C TYR A 4 -22.37 -9.13 11.83
N ASP A 5 -22.89 -9.48 10.66
CA ASP A 5 -22.62 -10.79 10.07
C ASP A 5 -21.14 -10.82 9.64
N ASP A 6 -20.51 -11.99 9.56
CA ASP A 6 -19.09 -12.10 9.17
C ASP A 6 -18.82 -11.45 7.79
N GLU A 7 -19.83 -11.41 6.93
CA GLU A 7 -19.80 -10.73 5.63
C GLU A 7 -19.66 -9.20 5.75
N ASP A 8 -20.28 -8.57 6.78
CA ASP A 8 -20.13 -7.14 7.03
C ASP A 8 -18.70 -6.80 7.48
N LEU A 9 -18.06 -7.70 8.24
CA LEU A 9 -16.68 -7.52 8.70
C LEU A 9 -15.69 -7.61 7.54
N GLU A 10 -15.84 -8.61 6.66
CA GLU A 10 -15.05 -8.73 5.43
C GLU A 10 -15.19 -7.48 4.55
N TRP A 11 -16.41 -6.95 4.42
CA TRP A 11 -16.65 -5.72 3.66
C TRP A 11 -15.94 -4.50 4.27
N VAL A 12 -15.99 -4.35 5.59
CA VAL A 12 -15.28 -3.28 6.30
C VAL A 12 -13.77 -3.39 6.10
N HIS A 13 -13.21 -4.60 6.20
CA HIS A 13 -11.79 -4.84 5.93
C HIS A 13 -11.41 -4.48 4.49
N PHE A 14 -12.23 -4.88 3.52
CA PHE A 14 -11.99 -4.56 2.12
C PHE A 14 -11.98 -3.06 1.85
N ILE A 15 -12.99 -2.32 2.32
CA ILE A 15 -13.07 -0.86 2.14
C ILE A 15 -11.91 -0.16 2.88
N THR A 16 -11.53 -0.67 4.05
CA THR A 16 -10.36 -0.17 4.79
C THR A 16 -9.08 -0.35 3.98
N ALA A 17 -8.88 -1.52 3.36
CA ALA A 17 -7.72 -1.79 2.51
C ALA A 17 -7.68 -0.87 1.28
N LEU A 18 -8.81 -0.62 0.62
CA LEU A 18 -8.90 0.32 -0.51
C LEU A 18 -8.50 1.73 -0.11
N ARG A 19 -8.97 2.21 1.05
CA ARG A 19 -8.58 3.52 1.59
C ARG A 19 -7.09 3.59 1.96
N ALA A 20 -6.59 2.58 2.66
CA ALA A 20 -5.19 2.53 3.08
C ALA A 20 -4.20 2.51 1.90
N THR A 21 -4.61 1.92 0.78
CA THR A 21 -3.83 1.89 -0.47
C THR A 21 -4.02 3.13 -1.35
N GLY A 22 -4.78 4.12 -0.87
CA GLY A 22 -4.92 5.44 -1.47
C GLY A 22 -6.00 5.54 -2.54
N MET A 23 -6.98 4.63 -2.58
CA MET A 23 -8.15 4.81 -3.44
C MET A 23 -8.98 6.01 -2.95
N PRO A 24 -9.30 7.00 -3.80
CA PRO A 24 -10.13 8.13 -3.42
C PRO A 24 -11.54 7.70 -2.98
N ILE A 25 -12.11 8.39 -1.99
CA ILE A 25 -13.46 8.09 -1.49
C ILE A 25 -14.52 8.11 -2.60
N VAL A 26 -14.36 8.98 -3.60
CA VAL A 26 -15.26 9.06 -4.77
C VAL A 26 -15.23 7.77 -5.60
N GLN A 27 -14.06 7.15 -5.75
CA GLN A 27 -13.94 5.87 -6.47
C GLN A 27 -14.53 4.71 -5.64
N ILE A 28 -14.35 4.74 -4.33
CA ILE A 28 -14.95 3.75 -3.42
C ILE A 28 -16.49 3.86 -3.48
N GLN A 29 -17.04 5.08 -3.44
CA GLN A 29 -18.47 5.32 -3.61
C GLN A 29 -18.99 4.77 -4.94
N ARG A 30 -18.26 5.00 -6.03
CA ARG A 30 -18.61 4.44 -7.35
C ARG A 30 -18.62 2.91 -7.33
N TYR A 31 -17.62 2.27 -6.72
CA TYR A 31 -17.59 0.82 -6.57
C TYR A 31 -18.79 0.29 -5.79
N VAL A 32 -19.17 0.96 -4.69
CA VAL A 32 -20.35 0.61 -3.89
C VAL A 32 -21.64 0.73 -4.70
N GLN A 33 -21.79 1.81 -5.48
CA GLN A 33 -22.95 1.99 -6.37
C GLN A 33 -23.05 0.85 -7.39
N LEU A 34 -21.93 0.45 -8.00
CA LEU A 34 -21.89 -0.68 -8.93
C LEU A 34 -22.24 -2.00 -8.24
N TYR A 35 -21.72 -2.23 -7.03
CA TYR A 35 -22.04 -3.41 -6.24
C TYR A 35 -23.55 -3.50 -5.94
N GLN A 36 -24.16 -2.39 -5.50
CA GLN A 36 -25.59 -2.30 -5.22
C GLN A 36 -26.47 -2.45 -6.47
N ALA A 37 -25.97 -2.06 -7.65
CA ALA A 37 -26.68 -2.25 -8.91
C ALA A 37 -26.81 -3.72 -9.30
N GLY A 38 -25.94 -4.61 -8.78
CA GLY A 38 -26.05 -6.05 -8.95
C GLY A 38 -25.00 -6.66 -9.90
N ASP A 39 -25.22 -7.91 -10.28
CA ASP A 39 -24.16 -8.74 -10.89
C ASP A 39 -23.80 -8.37 -12.33
N PHE A 40 -24.65 -7.64 -13.05
CA PHE A 40 -24.29 -7.16 -14.38
C PHE A 40 -23.12 -6.15 -14.37
N THR A 41 -22.78 -5.58 -13.21
CA THR A 41 -21.64 -4.65 -13.07
C THR A 41 -20.31 -5.33 -12.72
N ILE A 42 -20.26 -6.67 -12.60
CA ILE A 42 -19.04 -7.40 -12.20
C ILE A 42 -17.84 -7.02 -13.07
N SER A 43 -18.03 -6.87 -14.37
CA SER A 43 -16.96 -6.47 -15.31
C SER A 43 -16.40 -5.07 -15.00
N GLU A 44 -17.26 -4.12 -14.65
CA GLU A 44 -16.85 -2.75 -14.29
C GLU A 44 -16.12 -2.72 -12.93
N ARG A 45 -16.67 -3.43 -11.94
CA ARG A 45 -16.04 -3.61 -10.63
C ARG A 45 -14.64 -4.22 -10.77
N LYS A 46 -14.50 -5.27 -11.59
CA LYS A 46 -13.22 -5.91 -11.88
C LYS A 46 -12.24 -4.96 -12.57
N ALA A 47 -12.70 -4.14 -13.52
CA ALA A 47 -11.86 -3.16 -14.19
C ALA A 47 -11.30 -2.11 -13.21
N MET A 48 -12.14 -1.61 -12.29
CA MET A 48 -11.70 -0.69 -11.24
C MET A 48 -10.64 -1.33 -10.33
N MET A 49 -10.84 -2.59 -9.91
CA MET A 49 -9.88 -3.30 -9.08
C MET A 49 -8.56 -3.58 -9.81
N LEU A 50 -8.62 -3.92 -11.10
CA LEU A 50 -7.42 -4.14 -11.89
C LEU A 50 -6.60 -2.86 -12.05
N GLN A 51 -7.25 -1.71 -12.24
CA GLN A 51 -6.56 -0.43 -12.32
C GLN A 51 -5.89 -0.09 -10.98
N HIS A 52 -6.65 -0.20 -9.88
CA HIS A 52 -6.10 0.08 -8.55
C HIS A 52 -4.94 -0.85 -8.18
N LYS A 53 -5.04 -2.13 -8.56
CA LYS A 53 -3.94 -3.11 -8.40
C LYS A 53 -2.66 -2.61 -9.11
N LYS A 54 -2.76 -2.16 -10.36
CA LYS A 54 -1.60 -1.64 -11.10
C LYS A 54 -1.00 -0.42 -10.41
N ASP A 55 -1.85 0.47 -9.88
CA ASP A 55 -1.39 1.68 -9.18
C ASP A 55 -0.65 1.32 -7.87
N ILE A 56 -1.14 0.31 -7.13
CA ILE A 56 -0.43 -0.24 -5.95
C ILE A 56 0.91 -0.84 -6.36
N GLU A 57 0.95 -1.67 -7.40
CA GLU A 57 2.17 -2.32 -7.86
C GLU A 57 3.25 -1.29 -8.27
N HIS A 58 2.86 -0.21 -8.94
CA HIS A 58 3.76 0.89 -9.24
C HIS A 58 4.28 1.57 -7.96
N LYS A 59 3.41 1.90 -7.00
CA LYS A 59 3.83 2.49 -5.72
C LYS A 59 4.80 1.60 -4.96
N ILE A 60 4.56 0.28 -4.92
CA ILE A 60 5.44 -0.69 -4.29
C ILE A 60 6.82 -0.68 -4.97
N ALA A 61 6.85 -0.72 -6.30
CA ALA A 61 8.11 -0.66 -7.05
C ALA A 61 8.89 0.63 -6.76
N ASP A 62 8.21 1.77 -6.64
CA ASP A 62 8.82 3.06 -6.31
C ASP A 62 9.38 3.08 -4.89
N LEU A 63 8.63 2.53 -3.93
CA LEU A 63 9.05 2.40 -2.54
C LEU A 63 10.31 1.53 -2.40
N TYR A 64 10.39 0.40 -3.11
CA TYR A 64 11.60 -0.41 -3.11
C TYR A 64 12.81 0.33 -3.67
N ARG A 65 12.65 1.03 -4.81
CA ARG A 65 13.75 1.84 -5.38
C ARG A 65 14.21 2.95 -4.45
N ASN A 66 13.31 3.54 -3.67
CA ASN A 66 13.66 4.55 -2.68
C ASN A 66 14.35 3.93 -1.46
N LEU A 67 13.87 2.77 -1.01
CA LEU A 67 14.47 2.00 0.08
C LEU A 67 15.91 1.62 -0.23
N ASP A 68 16.20 1.19 -1.46
CA ASP A 68 17.56 0.86 -1.90
C ASP A 68 18.53 2.03 -1.76
N LYS A 69 18.09 3.26 -2.09
CA LYS A 69 18.91 4.47 -1.93
C LYS A 69 19.20 4.78 -0.46
N ILE A 70 18.21 4.57 0.41
CA ILE A 70 18.37 4.76 1.86
C ILE A 70 19.36 3.71 2.39
N ASN A 71 19.18 2.44 2.03
CA ASN A 71 20.08 1.36 2.43
C ASN A 71 21.53 1.61 1.99
N TYR A 72 21.74 2.09 0.77
CA TYR A 72 23.07 2.50 0.30
C TYR A 72 23.68 3.59 1.19
N LYS A 73 22.90 4.60 1.57
CA LYS A 73 23.38 5.68 2.45
C LYS A 73 23.70 5.19 3.86
N LEU A 74 22.88 4.29 4.41
CA LEU A 74 23.15 3.67 5.71
C LEU A 74 24.45 2.86 5.68
N ALA A 75 24.63 2.01 4.67
CA ALA A 75 25.86 1.23 4.52
C ALA A 75 27.12 2.11 4.39
N LEU A 76 27.01 3.26 3.70
CA LEU A 76 28.10 4.24 3.65
C LEU A 76 28.40 4.82 5.03
N TYR A 77 27.37 5.14 5.83
CA TYR A 77 27.56 5.65 7.18
C TYR A 77 28.20 4.61 8.10
N ASP A 78 27.80 3.34 8.01
CA ASP A 78 28.41 2.24 8.78
C ASP A 78 29.94 2.17 8.52
N VAL A 79 30.36 2.32 7.26
CA VAL A 79 31.78 2.32 6.89
C VAL A 79 32.51 3.54 7.47
N LEU A 80 31.90 4.73 7.40
CA LEU A 80 32.50 5.96 7.92
C LEU A 80 32.62 5.93 9.45
N GLU A 81 31.61 5.42 10.15
CA GLU A 81 31.64 5.23 11.60
C GLU A 81 32.74 4.25 12.01
N ALA A 82 32.86 3.12 11.30
CA ALA A 82 33.92 2.15 11.55
C ALA A 82 35.32 2.75 11.34
N GLN A 83 35.53 3.51 10.27
CA GLN A 83 36.81 4.17 9.98
C GLN A 83 37.18 5.20 11.05
N ARG A 84 36.20 5.97 11.53
CA ARG A 84 36.41 6.95 12.61
C ARG A 84 36.78 6.27 13.93
N ASN A 85 36.04 5.22 14.31
CA ASN A 85 36.34 4.47 15.54
C ASN A 85 37.74 3.83 15.50
N HIS A 86 38.22 3.40 14.33
CA HIS A 86 39.60 2.91 14.16
C HIS A 86 40.67 3.99 14.26
N ALA A 87 40.37 5.24 13.90
CA ALA A 87 41.30 6.37 14.03
C ALA A 87 41.45 6.81 15.50
N ASP A 88 40.38 6.75 16.29
CA ASP A 88 40.36 7.16 17.71
C ASP A 88 41.09 6.15 18.63
N ILE A 89 41.26 4.89 18.23
CA ILE A 89 41.94 3.83 19.03
C ILE A 89 43.47 3.80 18.81
N LYS A 90 44.01 4.52 17.82
CA LYS A 90 45.45 4.51 17.47
C LYS A 90 46.32 5.48 18.30
N ILE A 91 45.91 5.85 19.51
CA ILE A 91 46.70 6.71 20.43
C ILE A 91 47.53 5.83 21.39
#